data_AF-B5ETI7-F1
#
_entry.id   AF-B5ETI7-F1
#
_cell.length_a   1.000
_cell.length_b   1.000
_cell.length_c   1.000
_cell.angle_alpha   90.00
_cell.angle_beta   90.00
_cell.angle_gamma   90.00
#
_symmetry.space_group_name_H-M   'P 1'
#
loop_
_entity.id
_entity.type
_entity.pdbx_description
1 polymer ?
#
loop_
_entity_poly.entity_id
_entity_poly.type
_entity_poly.pdbx_seq_one_letter_code
_entity_poly.pdbx_strand_id
1 'polypeptide(L)'
;MKTHFFYALLMGLTSSYAFADIVATPENEDICKQKYVKAVFDQQVQYSNPQNDPQVRRTAERHIDRSREVYDETNSFCSALSYLLNDASQEELTEDFQRAKKGESQFK
;
A
#
# COMPACT_ATOMS: atom_id res chain seq x y z
N MET A 1 -58.37 -40.30 -10.96
CA MET A 1 -58.54 -39.59 -12.26
C MET A 1 -57.41 -38.59 -12.42
N LYS A 2 -57.05 -38.24 -13.67
CA LYS A 2 -56.30 -37.00 -14.00
C LYS A 2 -57.13 -35.80 -13.49
N THR A 3 -56.61 -34.68 -13.03
CA THR A 3 -55.92 -33.57 -13.74
C THR A 3 -55.44 -32.55 -12.68
N HIS A 4 -54.58 -31.53 -12.92
CA HIS A 4 -53.76 -31.13 -14.08
C HIS A 4 -52.46 -30.43 -13.57
N PHE A 5 -51.67 -29.84 -14.47
CA PHE A 5 -50.48 -29.04 -14.16
C PHE A 5 -50.85 -27.59 -13.81
N PHE A 6 -50.04 -26.94 -12.96
CA PHE A 6 -49.75 -25.50 -13.11
C PHE A 6 -48.24 -25.26 -12.96
N TYR A 7 -47.67 -24.64 -14.00
CA TYR A 7 -46.25 -24.26 -14.05
C TYR A 7 -46.00 -22.99 -13.23
N ALA A 8 -44.89 -22.99 -12.48
CA ALA A 8 -44.20 -21.77 -12.07
C ALA A 8 -42.69 -22.08 -11.97
N LEU A 9 -42.07 -22.44 -13.10
CA LEU A 9 -40.62 -22.62 -13.19
C LEU A 9 -39.96 -21.24 -13.17
N LEU A 10 -39.78 -20.72 -11.96
CA LEU A 10 -38.99 -19.51 -11.71
C LEU A 10 -37.53 -19.86 -11.94
N MET A 11 -37.03 -19.60 -13.16
CA MET A 11 -35.61 -19.66 -13.45
C MET A 11 -34.90 -18.65 -12.55
N GLY A 12 -34.19 -19.16 -11.54
CA GLY A 12 -33.27 -18.36 -10.77
C GLY A 12 -32.15 -17.89 -11.70
N LEU A 13 -32.22 -16.61 -12.10
CA LEU A 13 -31.07 -15.88 -12.65
C LEU A 13 -30.06 -15.68 -11.52
N THR A 14 -29.38 -16.75 -11.12
CA THR A 14 -28.17 -16.66 -10.30
C THR A 14 -27.13 -15.97 -11.16
N SER A 15 -27.05 -14.65 -11.04
CA SER A 15 -25.98 -13.86 -11.63
C SER A 15 -24.67 -14.48 -11.20
N SER A 16 -24.00 -15.15 -12.13
CA SER A 16 -22.65 -15.66 -11.93
C SER A 16 -21.75 -14.43 -11.82
N TYR A 17 -21.56 -13.95 -10.60
CA TYR A 17 -20.50 -13.01 -10.28
C TYR A 17 -19.19 -13.69 -10.66
N ALA A 18 -18.74 -13.44 -11.88
CA ALA A 18 -17.38 -13.71 -12.29
C ALA A 18 -16.50 -12.79 -11.45
N PHE A 19 -16.08 -13.28 -10.29
CA PHE A 19 -14.90 -12.76 -9.63
C PHE A 19 -13.78 -12.92 -10.64
N ALA A 20 -13.41 -11.81 -11.28
CA ALA A 20 -12.18 -11.75 -12.04
C ALA A 20 -11.08 -12.01 -11.02
N ASP A 21 -10.54 -13.22 -11.04
CA ASP A 21 -9.41 -13.60 -10.22
C ASP A 21 -8.29 -12.64 -10.63
N ILE A 22 -7.98 -11.67 -9.77
CA ILE A 22 -6.90 -10.72 -10.02
C ILE A 22 -5.65 -11.53 -9.80
N VAL A 23 -5.19 -12.16 -10.89
CA VAL A 23 -3.89 -12.80 -10.97
C VAL A 23 -2.86 -11.68 -10.82
N ALA A 24 -2.54 -11.39 -9.56
CA ALA A 24 -1.42 -10.57 -9.19
C ALA A 24 -0.20 -11.22 -9.83
N THR A 25 0.33 -10.58 -10.86
CA THR A 25 1.57 -11.02 -11.49
C THR A 25 2.62 -11.14 -10.40
N PRO A 26 3.37 -12.25 -10.32
CA PRO A 26 4.36 -12.45 -9.27
C PRO A 26 5.30 -11.25 -9.18
N GLU A 27 5.64 -10.88 -7.94
CA GLU A 27 6.48 -9.73 -7.64
C GLU A 27 7.77 -9.76 -8.47
N ASN A 28 8.03 -8.66 -9.17
CA ASN A 28 9.16 -8.52 -10.08
C ASN A 28 10.04 -7.39 -9.55
N GLU A 29 11.19 -7.76 -9.01
CA GLU A 29 12.12 -6.85 -8.35
C GLU A 29 12.57 -5.67 -9.23
N ASP A 30 12.77 -5.86 -10.54
CA ASP A 30 13.13 -4.77 -11.45
C ASP A 30 11.98 -3.76 -11.64
N ILE A 31 10.74 -4.25 -11.73
CA ILE A 31 9.53 -3.39 -11.79
C ILE A 31 9.32 -2.68 -10.46
N CYS A 32 9.46 -3.39 -9.34
CA CYS A 32 9.36 -2.82 -8.00
C CYS A 32 10.44 -1.76 -7.77
N LYS A 33 11.68 -1.99 -8.20
CA LYS A 33 12.78 -1.02 -8.14
C LYS A 33 12.48 0.27 -8.88
N GLN A 34 11.94 0.18 -10.10
CA GLN A 34 11.53 1.37 -10.87
C GLN A 34 10.43 2.16 -10.15
N LYS A 35 9.40 1.48 -9.63
CA LYS A 35 8.33 2.09 -8.84
C LYS A 35 8.84 2.68 -7.52
N TYR A 36 9.74 1.97 -6.83
CA TYR A 36 10.36 2.38 -5.57
C TYR A 36 11.15 3.67 -5.73
N VAL A 37 12.02 3.76 -6.75
CA VAL A 37 12.77 4.99 -7.06
C VAL A 37 11.82 6.17 -7.31
N LYS A 38 10.70 5.96 -8.00
CA LYS A 38 9.68 7.00 -8.18
C LYS A 38 9.02 7.39 -6.85
N ALA A 39 8.60 6.41 -6.04
CA ALA A 39 7.95 6.66 -4.75
C ALA A 39 8.87 7.41 -3.75
N VAL A 40 10.15 7.04 -3.69
CA VAL A 40 11.17 7.77 -2.93
C VAL A 40 11.32 9.20 -3.44
N PHE A 41 11.33 9.42 -4.75
CA PHE A 41 11.38 10.77 -5.32
C PHE A 41 10.13 11.60 -4.97
N ASP A 42 8.93 11.01 -5.03
CA ASP A 42 7.69 11.67 -4.64
C ASP A 42 7.72 12.10 -3.16
N GLN A 43 8.22 11.25 -2.25
CA GLN A 43 8.44 11.60 -0.85
C GLN A 43 9.53 12.68 -0.67
N GLN A 44 10.62 12.61 -1.44
CA GLN A 44 11.71 13.59 -1.39
C GLN A 44 11.21 15.00 -1.79
N VAL A 45 10.27 15.10 -2.73
CA VAL A 45 9.57 16.36 -3.07
C VAL A 45 8.76 16.86 -1.87
N GLN A 46 8.04 16.00 -1.15
CA GLN A 46 7.28 16.41 0.04
C GLN A 46 8.17 16.91 1.17
N TYR A 47 9.30 16.24 1.43
CA TYR A 47 10.28 16.62 2.46
C TYR A 47 11.00 17.93 2.15
N SER A 48 11.43 18.10 0.90
CA SER A 48 12.27 19.24 0.48
C SER A 48 11.48 20.53 0.24
N ASN A 49 10.16 20.47 0.04
CA ASN A 49 9.33 21.67 -0.13
C ASN A 49 9.18 22.44 1.20
N PRO A 50 9.73 23.66 1.34
CA PRO A 50 9.64 24.44 2.58
C PRO A 50 8.24 25.05 2.82
N GLN A 51 7.33 24.98 1.84
CA GLN A 51 5.94 25.42 1.99
C GLN A 51 5.03 24.33 2.60
N ASN A 52 5.52 23.08 2.69
CA ASN A 52 4.80 22.01 3.37
C ASN A 52 4.92 22.15 4.90
N ASP A 53 3.87 21.75 5.61
CA ASP A 53 3.86 21.71 7.08
C ASP A 53 5.06 20.88 7.63
N PRO A 54 5.72 21.31 8.73
CA PRO A 54 6.85 20.59 9.30
C PRO A 54 6.57 19.10 9.60
N GLN A 55 5.34 18.75 9.97
CA GLN A 55 4.96 17.36 10.20
C GLN A 55 4.86 16.55 8.91
N VAL A 56 4.30 17.12 7.83
CA VAL A 56 4.27 16.47 6.51
C VAL A 56 5.69 16.18 6.02
N ARG A 57 6.60 17.14 6.21
CA ARG A 57 8.01 17.00 5.84
C ARG A 57 8.71 15.90 6.63
N ARG A 58 8.54 15.86 7.96
CA ARG A 58 9.08 14.79 8.83
C ARG A 58 8.51 13.40 8.49
N THR A 59 7.21 13.32 8.22
CA THR A 59 6.56 12.07 7.79
C THR A 59 7.16 11.54 6.48
N ALA A 60 7.40 12.41 5.50
CA ALA A 60 8.04 12.02 4.24
C ALA A 60 9.50 11.55 4.43
N GLU A 61 10.28 12.24 5.27
CA GLU A 61 11.66 11.84 5.64
C GLU A 61 11.70 10.45 6.28
N ARG A 62 10.81 10.21 7.26
CA ARG A 62 10.69 8.91 7.94
C ARG A 62 10.29 7.79 6.98
N HIS A 63 9.33 8.03 6.08
CA HIS A 63 8.96 7.04 5.06
C HIS A 63 10.14 6.65 4.17
N ILE A 64 10.94 7.62 3.72
CA ILE A 64 12.15 7.35 2.94
C ILE A 64 13.10 6.45 3.74
N ASP A 65 13.41 6.82 4.99
CA ASP A 65 14.38 6.10 5.81
C ASP A 65 13.90 4.70 6.21
N ARG A 66 12.65 4.54 6.67
CA ARG A 66 12.13 3.21 7.01
C ARG A 66 12.02 2.31 5.77
N SER A 67 11.71 2.85 4.60
CA SER A 67 11.73 2.05 3.36
C SER A 67 13.12 1.53 2.98
N ARG A 68 14.19 2.28 3.32
CA ARG A 68 15.57 1.82 3.16
C ARG A 68 15.90 0.72 4.15
N GLU A 69 15.50 0.88 5.42
CA GLU A 69 15.65 -0.18 6.43
C GLU A 69 14.93 -1.47 6.02
N VAL A 70 13.70 -1.38 5.50
CA VAL A 70 12.97 -2.54 4.96
C VAL A 70 13.73 -3.19 3.80
N TYR A 71 14.34 -2.41 2.91
CA TYR A 71 15.20 -2.97 1.86
C TYR A 71 16.44 -3.66 2.44
N ASP A 72 17.13 -3.04 3.40
CA ASP A 72 18.33 -3.62 4.03
C ASP A 72 18.00 -4.91 4.83
N GLU A 73 16.82 -4.97 5.45
CA GLU A 73 16.29 -6.12 6.19
C GLU A 73 15.87 -7.28 5.26
N THR A 74 15.24 -6.99 4.10
CA THR A 74 14.59 -7.99 3.24
C THR A 74 15.34 -8.31 1.94
N ASN A 75 16.22 -7.41 1.50
CA ASN A 75 16.81 -7.36 0.15
C ASN A 75 15.77 -7.33 -0.99
N SER A 76 14.57 -6.78 -0.73
CA SER A 76 13.46 -6.69 -1.70
C SER A 76 13.00 -5.25 -1.91
N PHE A 77 13.03 -4.78 -3.16
CA PHE A 77 12.39 -3.52 -3.56
C PHE A 77 10.87 -3.63 -3.53
N CYS A 78 10.28 -4.81 -3.71
CA CYS A 78 8.83 -4.99 -3.61
C CYS A 78 8.36 -4.79 -2.15
N SER A 79 9.08 -5.34 -1.17
CA SER A 79 8.83 -5.10 0.26
C SER A 79 8.99 -3.62 0.63
N ALA A 80 10.09 -2.99 0.19
CA ALA A 80 10.34 -1.57 0.46
C ALA A 80 9.32 -0.62 -0.22
N LEU A 81 8.82 -0.99 -1.40
CA LEU A 81 7.76 -0.28 -2.11
C LEU A 81 6.41 -0.43 -1.41
N SER A 82 6.05 -1.65 -0.96
CA SER A 82 4.80 -1.93 -0.23
C SER A 82 4.67 -1.05 1.02
N TYR A 83 5.75 -0.91 1.80
CA TYR A 83 5.81 0.05 2.90
C TYR A 83 5.58 1.50 2.43
N LEU A 84 6.27 1.97 1.37
CA LEU A 84 6.10 3.36 0.86
C LEU A 84 4.70 3.68 0.33
N LEU A 85 3.99 2.67 -0.19
CA LEU A 85 2.62 2.83 -0.67
C LEU A 85 1.58 2.80 0.47
N ASN A 86 2.01 2.53 1.71
CA ASN A 86 1.15 2.30 2.87
C ASN A 86 0.23 1.08 2.72
N ASP A 87 0.71 0.03 2.04
CA ASP A 87 0.13 -1.31 2.12
C ASP A 87 0.47 -1.98 3.47
N ALA A 88 1.43 -1.41 4.21
CA ALA A 88 1.71 -1.69 5.61
C ALA A 88 0.52 -1.34 6.53
N SER A 89 0.44 -1.97 7.71
CA SER A 89 -0.70 -1.76 8.61
C SER A 89 -0.72 -0.35 9.21
N GLN A 90 -1.92 0.20 9.43
CA GLN A 90 -2.09 1.51 10.09
C GLN A 90 -1.44 1.57 11.49
N GLU A 91 -1.35 0.42 12.17
CA GLU A 91 -0.69 0.27 13.48
C GLU A 91 0.83 0.41 13.34
N GLU A 92 1.45 -0.32 12.41
CA GLU A 92 2.89 -0.24 12.08
C GLU A 92 3.30 1.19 11.67
N LEU A 93 2.52 1.84 10.81
CA LEU A 93 2.74 3.23 10.42
C LEU A 93 2.64 4.19 11.62
N THR A 94 1.66 3.97 12.50
CA THR A 94 1.46 4.81 13.69
C THR A 94 2.58 4.64 14.71
N GLU A 95 3.05 3.41 14.95
CA GLU A 95 4.21 3.15 15.81
C GLU A 95 5.49 3.80 15.27
N ASP A 96 5.74 3.69 13.96
CA ASP A 96 6.91 4.29 13.31
C ASP A 96 6.86 5.84 13.36
N PHE A 97 5.67 6.45 13.25
CA PHE A 97 5.50 7.88 13.49
C PHE A 97 5.64 8.31 14.96
N GLN A 98 5.35 7.43 15.92
CA GLN A 98 5.58 7.72 17.35
C GLN A 98 7.05 7.53 17.76
N ARG A 99 7.80 6.70 17.03
CA ARG A 99 9.22 6.43 17.25
C ARG A 99 10.11 7.58 16.75
N ALA A 100 10.35 8.56 17.61
CA ALA A 100 11.34 9.60 17.36
C ALA A 100 12.73 9.00 17.09
N LYS A 101 13.31 9.24 15.90
CA LYS A 101 14.67 8.79 15.56
C LYS A 101 15.72 9.69 16.21
N LYS A 102 16.86 9.08 16.57
CA LYS A 102 17.98 9.78 17.21
C LYS A 102 18.57 10.83 16.26
N GLY A 103 18.38 12.11 16.60
CA GLY A 103 18.84 13.24 15.79
C GLY A 103 17.71 14.04 15.12
N GLU A 104 16.48 13.53 15.13
CA GLU A 104 15.32 14.32 14.69
C GLU A 104 15.06 15.51 15.61
N SER A 105 14.81 16.68 15.03
CA SER A 105 14.39 17.86 15.77
C SER A 105 13.01 17.63 16.42
N GLN A 106 12.98 17.54 17.75
CA GLN A 106 11.76 17.33 18.54
C GLN A 106 10.91 18.59 18.72
N PHE A 107 11.32 19.72 18.13
CA PHE A 107 10.60 20.97 18.21
C PHE A 107 9.39 20.96 17.26
N LYS A 108 8.20 21.13 17.85
CA LYS A 108 6.93 21.33 17.15
C LYS A 108 6.86 22.73 16.57
#